data_AF-A0A9X9IMM8-F1
#
_entry.id   AF-A0A9X9IMM8-F1
#
_cell.length_a   1.000
_cell.length_b   1.000
_cell.length_c   1.000
_cell.angle_alpha   90.00
_cell.angle_beta   90.00
_cell.angle_gamma   90.00
#
_symmetry.space_group_name_H-M   'P 1'
#
loop_
_entity.id
_entity.type
_entity.pdbx_description
1 polymer ?
#
loop_
_entity_poly.entity_id
_entity_poly.type
_entity_poly.pdbx_seq_one_letter_code
_entity_poly.pdbx_strand_id
1 'polypeptide(L)'
;MKRGVWYELEGTLPAGRCGRMNGILVGDKVYFWGGYHTAPMWTAASYDLRTGEWRRLCDLKDGVSYPGLASDGSYIYIFENRNLQVYHIETDTMRIYELAALDVENAGLFYWRNTLYIVGVTVKGYM
;
A
#
# COMPACT_ATOMS: atom_id res chain seq x y z
N MET A 1 11.71 -21.02 15.28
CA MET A 1 10.26 -20.72 15.21
C MET A 1 9.47 -22.01 15.39
N LYS A 2 8.47 -22.04 16.30
CA LYS A 2 7.51 -23.15 16.37
C LYS A 2 6.43 -22.94 15.31
N ARG A 3 5.95 -24.02 14.70
CA ARG A 3 4.99 -23.98 13.57
C ARG A 3 3.55 -23.87 14.10
N GLY A 4 2.76 -22.94 13.55
CA GLY A 4 1.30 -22.89 13.73
C GLY A 4 0.75 -21.94 14.81
N VAL A 5 1.57 -21.05 15.37
CA VAL A 5 1.13 -20.04 16.36
C VAL A 5 1.48 -18.65 15.87
N TRP A 6 0.55 -17.71 16.11
CA TRP A 6 0.78 -16.29 15.94
C TRP A 6 1.55 -15.75 17.15
N TYR A 7 2.49 -14.86 16.88
CA TYR A 7 3.21 -14.11 17.91
C TYR A 7 2.87 -12.65 17.72
N GLU A 8 2.54 -11.99 18.83
CA GLU A 8 2.48 -10.54 18.83
C GLU A 8 3.89 -9.99 18.65
N LEU A 9 4.01 -8.99 17.79
CA LEU A 9 5.28 -8.32 17.59
C LEU A 9 5.44 -7.26 18.68
N GLU A 10 6.53 -7.34 19.44
CA GLU A 10 6.74 -6.44 20.58
C GLU A 10 6.87 -4.98 20.10
N GLY A 11 6.06 -4.09 20.68
CA GLY A 11 5.97 -2.68 20.30
C GLY A 11 4.55 -2.30 19.90
N THR A 12 4.06 -1.17 20.42
CA THR A 12 2.72 -0.69 20.08
C THR A 12 2.71 -0.08 18.67
N LEU A 13 1.75 -0.51 17.83
CA LEU A 13 1.41 0.22 16.62
C LEU A 13 1.02 1.64 17.04
N PRO A 14 1.71 2.71 16.58
CA PRO A 14 1.37 4.06 17.00
C PRO A 14 -0.07 4.39 16.62
N ALA A 15 -0.83 5.02 17.51
CA ALA A 15 -2.28 5.26 17.29
C ALA A 15 -2.59 5.95 15.95
N GLY A 16 -1.73 6.87 15.49
CA GLY A 16 -1.83 7.53 14.18
C GLY A 16 -1.58 6.61 12.96
N ARG A 17 -1.32 5.32 13.20
CA ARG A 17 -1.16 4.25 12.20
C ARG A 17 -2.16 3.11 12.40
N CYS A 18 -3.06 3.20 13.39
CA CYS A 18 -4.04 2.16 13.69
C CYS A 18 -5.31 2.31 12.83
N GLY A 19 -5.19 2.34 11.49
CA GLY A 19 -6.31 2.60 10.57
C GLY A 19 -6.65 1.42 9.68
N ARG A 20 -7.69 1.55 8.84
CA ARG A 20 -7.82 0.69 7.65
C ARG A 20 -6.74 1.11 6.66
N MET A 21 -5.63 0.42 6.69
CA MET A 21 -4.49 0.59 5.79
C MET A 21 -4.17 -0.73 5.12
N ASN A 22 -3.60 -0.68 3.93
CA ASN A 22 -3.10 -1.86 3.25
C ASN A 22 -1.56 -1.89 3.31
N GLY A 23 -1.00 -3.09 3.35
CA GLY A 23 0.43 -3.32 3.55
C GLY A 23 1.04 -4.22 2.48
N ILE A 24 2.28 -3.97 2.10
CA ILE A 24 3.06 -4.85 1.21
C ILE A 24 4.47 -5.07 1.76
N LEU A 25 4.94 -6.31 1.75
CA LEU A 25 6.29 -6.68 2.14
C LEU A 25 7.22 -6.56 0.93
N VAL A 26 8.30 -5.78 1.06
CA VAL A 26 9.39 -5.71 0.08
C VAL A 26 10.73 -5.89 0.81
N GLY A 27 11.43 -6.97 0.51
CA GLY A 27 12.60 -7.39 1.29
C GLY A 27 12.23 -7.61 2.75
N ASP A 28 12.95 -6.94 3.65
CA ASP A 28 12.77 -7.04 5.11
C ASP A 28 11.85 -5.91 5.68
N LYS A 29 11.16 -5.17 4.82
CA LYS A 29 10.32 -4.03 5.23
C LYS A 29 8.88 -4.18 4.79
N VAL A 30 7.94 -3.90 5.70
CA VAL A 30 6.52 -3.76 5.38
C VAL A 30 6.20 -2.29 5.15
N TYR A 31 5.58 -1.98 4.02
CA TYR A 31 5.16 -0.63 3.65
C TYR A 31 3.65 -0.52 3.77
N PHE A 32 3.18 0.50 4.48
CA PHE A 32 1.77 0.75 4.77
C PHE A 32 1.30 2.00 4.04
N TRP A 33 0.14 1.87 3.39
CA TRP A 33 -0.44 2.89 2.53
C TRP A 33 -1.89 3.15 2.89
N GLY A 34 -2.25 4.43 2.84
CA GLY A 34 -3.58 4.90 3.12
C GLY A 34 -3.91 4.91 4.60
N GLY A 35 -5.20 4.88 4.88
CA GLY A 35 -5.71 4.98 6.23
C GLY A 35 -7.11 5.52 6.24
N TYR A 36 -8.02 4.84 6.93
CA TYR A 36 -9.32 5.39 7.29
C TYR A 36 -9.57 5.20 8.79
N HIS A 37 -10.35 6.11 9.39
CA HIS A 37 -10.63 6.30 10.82
C HIS A 37 -9.59 7.10 11.62
N THR A 38 -8.39 6.56 11.81
CA THR A 38 -7.40 7.12 12.76
C THR A 38 -6.13 7.62 12.07
N ALA A 39 -5.76 7.00 10.94
CA ALA A 39 -4.62 7.36 10.12
C ALA A 39 -5.10 8.21 8.92
N PRO A 40 -4.42 9.30 8.55
CA PRO A 40 -4.82 10.10 7.40
C PRO A 40 -4.59 9.37 6.07
N MET A 41 -5.52 9.52 5.12
CA MET A 41 -5.53 8.82 3.82
C MET A 41 -4.32 9.14 2.91
N TRP A 42 -3.62 10.26 3.15
CA TRP A 42 -2.45 10.67 2.36
C TRP A 42 -1.10 10.26 2.99
N THR A 43 -1.14 9.57 4.13
CA THR A 43 0.05 9.22 4.90
C THR A 43 0.55 7.81 4.56
N ALA A 44 1.88 7.64 4.47
CA ALA A 44 2.56 6.35 4.36
C ALA A 44 3.66 6.15 5.41
N ALA A 45 3.89 4.88 5.76
CA ALA A 45 4.95 4.50 6.69
C ALA A 45 5.56 3.15 6.28
N SER A 46 6.78 2.89 6.74
CA SER A 46 7.37 1.55 6.67
C SER A 46 7.76 1.05 8.05
N TYR A 47 7.81 -0.27 8.18
CA TYR A 47 8.28 -0.99 9.35
C TYR A 47 9.40 -1.95 8.95
N ASP A 48 10.56 -1.82 9.58
CA ASP A 48 11.70 -2.71 9.37
C ASP A 48 11.60 -3.92 10.29
N LEU A 49 11.49 -5.12 9.72
CA LEU A 49 11.35 -6.37 10.48
C LEU A 49 12.64 -6.82 11.17
N ARG A 50 13.79 -6.26 10.81
CA ARG A 50 15.08 -6.57 11.43
C ARG A 50 15.34 -5.70 12.65
N THR A 51 15.07 -4.40 12.53
CA THR A 51 15.38 -3.41 13.58
C THR A 51 14.18 -3.12 14.48
N GLY A 52 12.98 -3.45 14.02
CA GLY A 52 11.73 -3.09 14.69
C GLY A 52 11.41 -1.60 14.62
N GLU A 53 12.04 -0.87 13.69
CA GLU A 53 11.88 0.57 13.57
C GLU A 53 10.83 0.97 12.56
N TRP A 54 10.10 2.02 12.89
CA TRP A 54 9.15 2.65 12.00
C TRP A 54 9.74 3.90 11.34
N ARG A 55 9.44 4.10 10.06
CA ARG A 55 9.82 5.30 9.32
C ARG A 55 8.62 5.95 8.62
N ARG A 56 8.51 7.27 8.73
CA ARG A 56 7.62 8.10 7.92
C ARG A 56 8.16 8.19 6.49
N LEU A 57 7.31 7.96 5.49
CA LEU A 57 7.65 8.09 4.07
C LEU A 57 7.06 9.38 3.49
N CYS A 58 7.39 9.69 2.24
CA CYS A 58 6.73 10.78 1.53
C CYS A 58 5.20 10.60 1.46
N ASP A 59 4.49 11.72 1.41
CA ASP A 59 3.03 11.71 1.30
C ASP A 59 2.57 11.20 -0.07
N LEU A 60 1.41 10.55 -0.08
CA LEU A 60 0.69 10.23 -1.30
C LEU A 60 0.29 11.52 -2.03
N LYS A 61 0.19 11.43 -3.36
CA LYS A 61 -0.34 12.52 -4.19
C LYS A 61 -1.86 12.58 -4.18
N ASP A 62 -2.51 11.45 -3.91
CA ASP A 62 -3.95 11.36 -3.71
C ASP A 62 -4.26 10.41 -2.54
N GLY A 63 -5.29 10.73 -1.76
CA GLY A 63 -5.62 9.97 -0.55
C GLY A 63 -6.20 8.61 -0.89
N VAL A 64 -5.74 7.57 -0.20
CA VAL A 64 -6.26 6.19 -0.38
C VAL A 64 -6.71 5.57 0.94
N SER A 65 -7.69 4.66 0.87
CA SER A 65 -8.22 3.94 2.03
C SER A 65 -7.63 2.52 2.10
N TYR A 66 -7.96 1.66 1.13
CA TYR A 66 -7.50 0.27 1.09
C TYR A 66 -7.09 -0.08 -0.35
N PRO A 67 -5.99 0.53 -0.85
CA PRO A 67 -5.62 0.45 -2.25
C PRO A 67 -5.16 -0.95 -2.64
N GLY A 68 -5.24 -1.26 -3.94
CA GLY A 68 -4.51 -2.38 -4.53
C GLY A 68 -3.01 -2.11 -4.50
N LEU A 69 -2.21 -3.07 -4.05
CA LEU A 69 -0.76 -2.93 -3.89
C LEU A 69 -0.01 -4.00 -4.68
N ALA A 70 1.03 -3.59 -5.40
CA ALA A 70 2.00 -4.49 -6.03
C ALA A 70 3.41 -3.89 -5.95
N SER A 71 4.44 -4.71 -6.16
CA SER A 71 5.82 -4.25 -6.21
C SER A 71 6.64 -5.08 -7.19
N ASP A 72 7.64 -4.44 -7.80
CA ASP A 72 8.70 -5.09 -8.59
C ASP A 72 10.02 -5.21 -7.81
N GLY A 73 10.05 -4.79 -6.55
CA GLY A 73 11.24 -4.75 -5.69
C GLY A 73 11.91 -3.38 -5.60
N SER A 74 11.77 -2.51 -6.61
CA SER A 74 12.30 -1.14 -6.62
C SER A 74 11.21 -0.10 -6.44
N TYR A 75 10.01 -0.39 -6.94
CA TYR A 75 8.82 0.44 -6.88
C TYR A 75 7.69 -0.27 -6.15
N ILE A 76 6.84 0.53 -5.51
CA ILE A 76 5.54 0.10 -5.01
C ILE A 76 4.48 0.84 -5.80
N TYR A 77 3.55 0.06 -6.35
CA TYR A 77 2.42 0.52 -7.13
C TYR A 77 1.17 0.50 -6.25
N ILE A 78 0.47 1.61 -6.23
CA ILE A 78 -0.67 1.86 -5.34
C ILE A 78 -1.83 2.32 -6.22
N PHE A 79 -2.88 1.51 -6.30
CA PHE A 79 -4.01 1.78 -7.19
C PHE A 79 -5.31 1.90 -6.41
N GLU A 80 -5.97 3.06 -6.54
CA GLU A 80 -7.33 3.32 -6.05
C GLU A 80 -7.93 4.49 -6.84
N ASN A 81 -9.25 4.53 -7.02
CA ASN A 81 -9.96 5.65 -7.64
C ASN A 81 -9.38 6.13 -9.00
N ARG A 82 -9.03 5.18 -9.88
CA ARG A 82 -8.44 5.42 -11.22
C ARG A 82 -7.02 5.98 -11.19
N ASN A 83 -6.44 6.21 -10.01
CA ASN A 83 -5.09 6.73 -9.86
C ASN A 83 -4.11 5.59 -9.58
N LEU A 84 -3.09 5.48 -10.42
CA LEU A 84 -1.90 4.67 -10.16
C LEU A 84 -0.82 5.58 -9.59
N GLN A 85 -0.58 5.46 -8.30
CA GLN A 85 0.54 6.11 -7.62
C GLN A 85 1.74 5.16 -7.58
N VAL A 86 2.92 5.68 -7.91
CA VAL A 86 4.16 4.90 -8.03
C VAL A 86 5.20 5.48 -7.08
N TYR A 87 5.49 4.72 -6.04
CA TYR A 87 6.49 5.04 -5.04
C TYR A 87 7.83 4.41 -5.41
N HIS A 88 8.90 5.22 -5.43
CA HIS A 88 10.27 4.72 -5.59
C HIS A 88 10.91 4.53 -4.22
N ILE A 89 11.30 3.30 -3.89
CA ILE A 89 11.74 2.92 -2.54
C ILE A 89 13.03 3.62 -2.16
N GLU A 90 14.02 3.65 -3.05
CA GLU A 90 15.35 4.19 -2.73
C GLU A 90 15.33 5.70 -2.51
N THR A 91 14.57 6.42 -3.35
CA THR A 91 14.56 7.89 -3.31
C THR A 91 13.44 8.48 -2.47
N ASP A 92 12.51 7.67 -1.96
CA ASP A 92 11.35 8.12 -1.17
C ASP A 92 10.51 9.16 -1.93
N THR A 93 10.21 8.88 -3.20
CA THR A 93 9.47 9.79 -4.08
C THR A 93 8.23 9.17 -4.68
N MET A 94 7.17 9.96 -4.83
CA MET A 94 5.88 9.55 -5.38
C MET A 94 5.57 10.21 -6.73
N ARG A 95 5.13 9.40 -7.70
CA ARG A 95 4.49 9.84 -8.95
C ARG A 95 3.03 9.40 -8.98
N ILE A 96 2.22 10.04 -9.81
CA ILE A 96 0.81 9.68 -10.00
C ILE A 96 0.47 9.68 -11.49
N TYR A 97 -0.32 8.71 -11.91
CA TYR A 97 -0.83 8.54 -13.26
C TYR A 97 -2.33 8.27 -13.18
N GLU A 98 -3.12 9.08 -13.87
CA GLU A 98 -4.55 8.83 -14.00
C GLU A 98 -4.81 7.81 -15.12
N LEU A 99 -5.54 6.74 -14.80
CA LEU A 99 -5.96 5.70 -15.72
C LEU A 99 -7.44 5.90 -16.05
N ALA A 100 -7.77 6.99 -16.73
CA ALA A 100 -9.15 7.45 -16.96
C ALA A 100 -10.09 6.42 -17.62
N ALA A 101 -9.55 5.46 -18.36
CA ALA A 101 -10.31 4.39 -19.00
C ALA A 101 -10.79 3.28 -18.04
N LEU A 102 -10.33 3.28 -16.78
CA LEU A 102 -10.61 2.25 -15.78
C LEU A 102 -11.51 2.80 -14.67
N ASP A 103 -12.84 2.73 -14.81
CA ASP A 103 -13.78 3.09 -13.74
C ASP A 103 -14.08 1.88 -12.85
N VAL A 104 -13.09 1.52 -12.02
CA VAL A 104 -13.10 0.29 -11.21
C VAL A 104 -12.81 0.56 -9.75
N GLU A 105 -13.52 -0.14 -8.86
CA GLU A 105 -13.32 -0.09 -7.42
C GLU A 105 -12.85 -1.43 -6.86
N ASN A 106 -12.15 -1.38 -5.72
CA ASN A 106 -11.67 -2.54 -4.96
C ASN A 106 -10.80 -3.52 -5.75
N ALA A 107 -10.09 -3.02 -6.77
CA ALA A 107 -9.26 -3.85 -7.61
C ALA A 107 -8.02 -4.35 -6.85
N GLY A 108 -7.75 -5.64 -6.95
CA GLY A 108 -6.44 -6.20 -6.62
C GLY A 108 -5.40 -5.79 -7.65
N LEU A 109 -4.18 -5.51 -7.20
CA LEU A 109 -3.05 -5.17 -8.05
C LEU A 109 -1.97 -6.24 -7.92
N PHE A 110 -1.45 -6.72 -9.04
CA PHE A 110 -0.43 -7.76 -9.07
C PHE A 110 0.67 -7.38 -10.06
N TYR A 111 1.91 -7.72 -9.75
CA TYR A 111 3.04 -7.54 -10.65
C TYR A 111 3.61 -8.90 -11.06
N TRP A 112 3.81 -9.11 -12.36
CA TRP A 112 4.48 -10.29 -12.88
C TRP A 112 5.16 -9.99 -14.21
N ARG A 113 6.43 -10.40 -14.35
CA ARG A 113 7.25 -10.26 -15.58
C ARG A 113 7.09 -8.89 -16.26
N ASN A 114 7.40 -7.83 -15.52
CA ASN A 114 7.35 -6.45 -16.00
C ASN A 114 5.94 -5.97 -16.44
N THR A 115 4.90 -6.60 -15.92
CA THR A 115 3.50 -6.27 -16.22
C THR A 115 2.71 -6.12 -14.93
N LEU A 116 1.93 -5.04 -14.85
CA LEU A 116 0.95 -4.84 -13.78
C LEU A 116 -0.41 -5.37 -14.25
N TYR A 117 -1.05 -6.14 -13.39
CA TYR A 117 -2.38 -6.72 -13.58
C TYR A 117 -3.33 -6.12 -12.54
N ILE A 118 -4.45 -5.61 -13.03
CA ILE A 118 -5.55 -5.10 -12.20
C ILE A 118 -6.68 -6.14 -12.29
N VAL A 119 -7.07 -6.74 -11.17
CA VAL A 119 -7.97 -7.92 -11.14
C VAL A 119 -9.03 -7.76 -10.05
N GLY A 120 -10.25 -8.25 -10.30
CA GLY A 120 -11.31 -8.34 -9.29
C GLY A 120 -12.04 -7.02 -9.04
N VAL A 121 -12.58 -6.43 -10.11
CA VAL A 121 -13.16 -5.09 -10.10
C VAL A 121 -14.67 -5.10 -9.84
N THR A 122 -15.16 -4.12 -9.09
CA THR A 122 -16.56 -3.68 -9.20
C THR A 122 -16.62 -2.55 -10.21
N VAL A 123 -17.40 -2.71 -11.28
CA VAL A 123 -17.67 -1.65 -12.25
C VAL A 123 -18.83 -0.81 -11.72
N LYS A 124 -18.62 0.50 -11.56
CA LYS A 124 -19.73 1.42 -11.25
C LYS A 124 -20.66 1.51 -12.47
N GLY A 125 -21.91 1.06 -12.33
CA GLY A 125 -22.92 1.15 -13.39
C GLY A 125 -23.92 -0.01 -13.50
N TYR A 126 -23.75 -1.07 -12.71
CA TYR A 126 -24.73 -2.15 -12.59
C TYR A 126 -25.17 -2.33 -11.12
N MET A 127 -25.96 -1.38 -10.62
CA MET A 127 -26.87 -1.57 -9.48
C MET A 127 -28.19 -0.86 -9.78
#